data_AF-A0A140L9B4-F1
#
_entry.id   AF-A0A140L9B4-F1
#
_cell.length_a   1.000
_cell.length_b   1.000
_cell.length_c   1.000
_cell.angle_alpha   90.00
_cell.angle_beta   90.00
_cell.angle_gamma   90.00
#
_symmetry.space_group_name_H-M   'P 1'
#
loop_
_entity.id
_entity.type
_entity.pdbx_description
1 polymer ?
#
loop_
_entity_poly.entity_id
_entity_poly.type
_entity_poly.pdbx_seq_one_letter_code
_entity_poly.pdbx_strand_id
1 'polypeptide(L)'
;MLPYDNIYTVIKEHRLPVSRDCLPISDFLKNYFEEYIQSLKLALKDTQKCFLRKEFYKNLSDKIYVIEELCNDILKIFRLYDSADMQNLYSHLDNLMNKAENYLFVREIDINKKNTIPNFYRIRVGTDESYSRKDLFHIPIDKRHLIKSYRYSIAGYPCLYLADSIQLCWFECGMPKEFTISQFLFEPRDNAPLKLIDFSKNPIDLIREATTEYYNHKDNLDLIDDYILRYVTSHPLRVACSVKVADRNISFIQEYIMPQLLLLWVRKNNNFDGIAYSTASSIEIARERNSFNVVLPARDIENGYCKKLLQMFKISQPVKCNISQLFKSYSNKLREVKDFTQKLESICLNGKPFYLYGEILSLCKTFILLYDCIVSENYTDSEVLYQMTDTLNFMSYIIDDNKCAFEEVATSQAKRYYPQLSEKEIKKEFREVIERFSKEVKPVLCDFMRYANRISCDIKIDIDSFEYI
;
A
#
# COMPACT_ATOMS: atom_id res chain seq x y z
N MET A 1 -3.85 -23.40 -7.32
CA MET A 1 -3.02 -23.01 -8.49
C MET A 1 -3.95 -22.33 -9.48
N LEU A 2 -3.61 -21.14 -9.98
CA LEU A 2 -4.45 -20.43 -10.97
C LEU A 2 -4.43 -21.19 -12.30
N PRO A 3 -5.56 -21.25 -13.03
CA PRO A 3 -5.59 -21.91 -14.33
C PRO A 3 -4.75 -21.16 -15.35
N TYR A 4 -4.31 -21.87 -16.39
CA TYR A 4 -3.57 -21.27 -17.48
C TYR A 4 -4.51 -20.48 -18.39
N ASP A 5 -4.17 -19.21 -18.61
CA ASP A 5 -4.85 -18.34 -19.56
C ASP A 5 -3.88 -17.27 -20.07
N ASN A 6 -3.89 -17.01 -21.38
CA ASN A 6 -3.03 -15.99 -21.97
C ASN A 6 -3.35 -14.60 -21.41
N ILE A 7 -4.62 -14.27 -21.14
CA ILE A 7 -5.04 -12.95 -20.66
C ILE A 7 -4.70 -12.79 -19.18
N TYR A 8 -4.81 -13.86 -18.40
CA TYR A 8 -4.29 -13.85 -17.03
C TYR A 8 -2.78 -13.63 -17.01
N THR A 9 -2.04 -14.14 -18.00
CA THR A 9 -0.61 -13.84 -18.15
C THR A 9 -0.37 -12.37 -18.44
N VAL A 10 -1.07 -11.75 -19.39
CA VAL A 10 -0.97 -10.31 -19.67
C VAL A 10 -1.28 -9.49 -18.40
N ILE A 11 -2.35 -9.80 -17.67
CA ILE A 11 -2.71 -9.11 -16.41
C ILE A 11 -1.60 -9.25 -15.35
N LYS A 12 -0.93 -10.41 -15.27
CA LYS A 12 0.17 -10.66 -14.34
C LYS A 12 1.48 -9.97 -14.73
N GLU A 13 1.73 -9.73 -16.01
CA GLU A 13 2.92 -9.05 -16.52
C GLU A 13 2.78 -7.53 -16.41
N HIS A 14 1.58 -7.01 -16.65
CA HIS A 14 1.27 -5.58 -16.61
C HIS A 14 0.76 -5.11 -15.22
N ARG A 15 1.48 -5.46 -14.14
CA ARG A 15 1.11 -5.04 -12.77
C ARG A 15 1.43 -3.56 -12.51
N LEU A 16 0.65 -2.97 -11.61
CA LEU A 16 0.81 -1.60 -11.15
C LEU A 16 1.35 -1.58 -9.70
N PRO A 17 2.03 -0.51 -9.27
CA PRO A 17 2.42 0.67 -10.05
C PRO A 17 3.67 0.42 -10.92
N VAL A 18 3.78 1.15 -12.03
CA VAL A 18 4.89 1.03 -13.01
C VAL A 18 5.95 2.12 -12.79
N SER A 19 7.20 1.85 -13.15
CA SER A 19 8.30 2.84 -13.13
C SER A 19 8.58 3.32 -14.55
N ARG A 20 8.76 4.64 -14.73
CA ARG A 20 9.25 5.23 -15.99
C ARG A 20 10.76 5.42 -16.01
N ASP A 21 11.42 5.09 -14.90
CA ASP A 21 12.84 5.35 -14.65
C ASP A 21 13.19 6.82 -14.96
N CYS A 22 13.99 7.08 -15.99
CA CYS A 22 14.39 8.41 -16.41
C CYS A 22 13.64 8.96 -17.64
N LEU A 23 12.77 8.16 -18.28
CA LEU A 23 12.07 8.58 -19.51
C LEU A 23 11.05 9.68 -19.22
N PRO A 24 10.84 10.65 -20.12
CA PRO A 24 9.67 11.53 -20.08
C PRO A 24 8.39 10.70 -19.99
N ILE A 25 7.40 11.16 -19.23
CA ILE A 25 6.20 10.35 -18.96
C ILE A 25 5.45 9.98 -20.26
N SER A 26 5.40 10.90 -21.23
CA SER A 26 4.76 10.70 -22.52
C SER A 26 5.41 9.57 -23.32
N ASP A 27 6.74 9.52 -23.32
CA ASP A 27 7.52 8.53 -24.07
C ASP A 27 7.42 7.17 -23.40
N PHE A 28 7.50 7.14 -22.06
CA PHE A 28 7.27 5.93 -21.28
C PHE A 28 5.88 5.34 -21.55
N LEU A 29 4.82 6.16 -21.43
CA LEU A 29 3.45 5.69 -21.64
C LEU A 29 3.22 5.22 -23.08
N LYS A 30 3.84 5.88 -24.06
CA LYS A 30 3.76 5.45 -25.45
C LYS A 30 4.32 4.05 -25.63
N ASN A 31 5.54 3.81 -25.15
CA ASN A 31 6.18 2.50 -25.23
C ASN A 31 5.37 1.43 -24.47
N TYR A 32 4.91 1.76 -23.27
CA TYR A 32 4.09 0.86 -22.45
C TYR A 32 2.77 0.49 -23.16
N PHE A 33 2.08 1.46 -23.77
CA PHE A 33 0.83 1.21 -24.48
C PHE A 33 1.04 0.36 -25.74
N GLU A 34 2.11 0.59 -26.49
CA GLU A 34 2.48 -0.24 -27.64
C GLU A 34 2.72 -1.70 -27.21
N GLU A 35 3.51 -1.90 -26.14
CA GLU A 35 3.75 -3.22 -25.56
C GLU A 35 2.45 -3.89 -25.10
N TYR A 36 1.62 -3.16 -24.34
CA TYR A 36 0.36 -3.68 -23.81
C TYR A 36 -0.60 -4.14 -24.92
N ILE A 37 -0.78 -3.33 -25.96
CA ILE A 37 -1.62 -3.68 -27.11
C ILE A 37 -1.04 -4.90 -27.85
N GLN A 38 0.28 -4.97 -28.00
CA GLN A 38 0.93 -6.11 -28.63
C GLN A 38 0.76 -7.40 -27.81
N SER A 39 0.91 -7.33 -26.49
CA SER A 39 0.65 -8.44 -25.57
C SER A 39 -0.80 -8.93 -25.66
N LEU A 40 -1.78 -8.03 -25.74
CA LEU A 40 -3.19 -8.41 -25.96
C LEU A 40 -3.41 -9.10 -27.31
N LYS A 41 -2.85 -8.54 -28.40
CA LYS A 41 -2.94 -9.13 -29.75
C LYS A 41 -2.29 -10.51 -29.82
N LEU A 42 -1.19 -10.73 -29.09
CA LEU A 42 -0.56 -12.04 -28.97
C LEU A 42 -1.38 -12.99 -28.12
N ALA A 43 -1.95 -12.54 -27.01
CA ALA A 43 -2.80 -13.35 -26.13
C ALA A 43 -4.08 -13.84 -26.82
N LEU A 44 -4.58 -13.09 -27.81
CA LEU A 44 -5.69 -13.48 -28.68
C LEU A 44 -5.34 -14.59 -29.69
N LYS A 45 -4.06 -14.95 -29.84
CA LYS A 45 -3.62 -16.11 -30.62
C LYS A 45 -3.71 -17.39 -29.78
N ASP A 46 -4.06 -18.51 -30.41
CA ASP A 46 -4.05 -19.84 -29.80
C ASP A 46 -4.83 -19.98 -28.47
N THR A 47 -6.06 -19.47 -28.44
CA THR A 47 -6.94 -19.46 -27.25
C THR A 47 -7.58 -20.81 -26.92
N GLN A 48 -7.36 -21.85 -27.74
CA GLN A 48 -8.02 -23.15 -27.65
C GLN A 48 -7.71 -23.93 -26.35
N LYS A 49 -6.55 -23.67 -25.75
CA LYS A 49 -6.10 -24.30 -24.50
C LYS A 49 -6.25 -23.38 -23.28
N CYS A 50 -6.85 -22.21 -23.45
CA CYS A 50 -7.01 -21.24 -22.38
C CYS A 50 -8.26 -21.51 -21.54
N PHE A 51 -8.28 -20.94 -20.34
CA PHE A 51 -9.33 -21.15 -19.35
C PHE A 51 -10.60 -20.38 -19.66
N LEU A 52 -10.48 -19.12 -20.08
CA LEU A 52 -11.61 -18.28 -20.46
C LEU A 52 -12.30 -18.84 -21.70
N ARG A 53 -13.61 -18.63 -21.81
CA ARG A 53 -14.40 -19.15 -22.93
C ARG A 53 -14.18 -18.33 -24.21
N LYS A 54 -14.58 -18.89 -25.36
CA LYS A 54 -14.36 -18.29 -26.69
C LYS A 54 -15.02 -16.91 -26.83
N GLU A 55 -16.18 -16.73 -26.19
CA GLU A 55 -16.96 -15.49 -26.19
C GLU A 55 -16.16 -14.32 -25.61
N PHE A 56 -15.42 -14.55 -24.51
CA PHE A 56 -14.52 -13.56 -23.92
C PHE A 56 -13.52 -13.03 -24.96
N TYR A 57 -12.82 -13.94 -25.66
CA TYR A 57 -11.79 -13.55 -26.62
C TYR A 57 -12.37 -12.83 -27.84
N LYS A 58 -13.56 -13.22 -28.29
CA LYS A 58 -14.28 -12.49 -29.33
C LYS A 58 -14.59 -11.06 -28.86
N ASN A 59 -15.17 -10.91 -27.68
CA ASN A 59 -15.49 -9.61 -27.09
C ASN A 59 -14.25 -8.75 -26.90
N LEU A 60 -13.14 -9.31 -26.43
CA LEU A 60 -11.88 -8.59 -26.30
C LEU A 60 -11.33 -8.16 -27.66
N SER A 61 -11.35 -9.03 -28.66
CA SER A 61 -10.94 -8.69 -30.03
C SER A 61 -11.74 -7.49 -30.56
N ASP A 62 -13.06 -7.49 -30.33
CA ASP A 62 -13.95 -6.39 -30.70
C ASP A 62 -13.70 -5.11 -29.86
N LYS A 63 -12.97 -5.19 -28.74
CA LYS A 63 -12.64 -4.03 -27.89
C LYS A 63 -11.22 -3.51 -28.09
N ILE A 64 -10.34 -4.19 -28.83
CA ILE A 64 -8.95 -3.74 -29.04
C ILE A 64 -8.90 -2.29 -29.56
N TYR A 65 -9.76 -1.92 -30.51
CA TYR A 65 -9.79 -0.56 -31.04
C TYR A 65 -10.11 0.48 -29.96
N VAL A 66 -10.99 0.16 -28.99
CA VAL A 66 -11.33 1.04 -27.87
C VAL A 66 -10.09 1.26 -27.00
N ILE A 67 -9.34 0.19 -26.73
CA ILE A 67 -8.12 0.26 -25.92
C ILE A 67 -7.06 1.12 -26.63
N GLU A 68 -6.89 0.93 -27.94
CA GLU A 68 -5.99 1.75 -28.76
C GLU A 68 -6.39 3.23 -28.77
N GLU A 69 -7.69 3.52 -28.89
CA GLU A 69 -8.20 4.90 -28.77
C GLU A 69 -7.92 5.50 -27.40
N LEU A 70 -8.17 4.77 -26.31
CA LEU A 70 -7.87 5.24 -24.95
C LEU A 70 -6.37 5.54 -24.78
N CYS A 71 -5.49 4.67 -25.27
CA CYS A 71 -4.04 4.91 -25.27
C CYS A 71 -3.69 6.21 -26.02
N ASN A 72 -4.23 6.39 -27.23
CA ASN A 72 -3.97 7.58 -28.05
C ASN A 72 -4.51 8.87 -27.42
N ASP A 73 -5.72 8.81 -26.86
CA ASP A 73 -6.35 9.95 -26.19
C ASP A 73 -5.53 10.38 -24.96
N ILE A 74 -5.03 9.43 -24.16
CA ILE A 74 -4.12 9.72 -23.03
C ILE A 74 -2.84 10.40 -23.52
N LEU A 75 -2.18 9.86 -24.56
CA LEU A 75 -0.95 10.46 -25.09
C LEU A 75 -1.20 11.88 -25.63
N LYS A 76 -2.37 12.12 -26.23
CA LYS A 76 -2.75 13.46 -26.70
C LYS A 76 -3.00 14.42 -25.54
N ILE A 77 -3.56 13.98 -24.42
CA ILE A 77 -3.68 14.83 -23.21
C ILE A 77 -2.31 15.34 -22.76
N PHE A 78 -1.29 14.47 -22.70
CA PHE A 78 0.07 14.91 -22.34
C PHE A 78 0.62 15.94 -23.33
N ARG A 79 0.45 15.73 -24.64
CA ARG A 79 0.87 16.73 -25.65
C ARG A 79 0.18 18.07 -25.48
N LEU A 80 -1.12 18.08 -25.20
CA LEU A 80 -1.89 19.32 -24.96
C LEU A 80 -1.46 20.00 -23.66
N TYR A 81 -1.09 19.21 -22.64
CA TYR A 81 -0.56 19.74 -21.38
C TYR A 81 0.78 20.43 -21.61
N ASP A 82 1.70 19.77 -22.33
CA ASP A 82 3.03 20.30 -22.64
C ASP A 82 2.99 21.55 -23.52
N SER A 83 1.98 21.66 -24.39
CA SER A 83 1.72 22.86 -25.20
C SER A 83 0.90 23.94 -24.47
N ALA A 84 0.56 23.73 -23.19
CA ALA A 84 -0.30 24.61 -22.38
C ALA A 84 -1.71 24.88 -22.98
N ASP A 85 -2.22 23.98 -23.83
CA ASP A 85 -3.56 24.10 -24.45
C ASP A 85 -4.64 23.50 -23.54
N MET A 86 -4.91 24.19 -22.44
CA MET A 86 -5.81 23.71 -21.38
C MET A 86 -7.27 23.57 -21.84
N GLN A 87 -7.72 24.44 -22.76
CA GLN A 87 -9.10 24.39 -23.25
C GLN A 87 -9.36 23.10 -24.02
N ASN A 88 -8.50 22.79 -24.99
CA ASN A 88 -8.63 21.55 -25.76
C ASN A 88 -8.31 20.33 -24.91
N LEU A 89 -7.40 20.45 -23.93
CA LEU A 89 -7.11 19.39 -22.97
C LEU A 89 -8.37 18.96 -22.22
N TYR A 90 -9.14 19.90 -21.65
CA TYR A 90 -10.35 19.55 -20.90
C TYR A 90 -11.43 18.94 -21.78
N SER A 91 -11.66 19.48 -22.98
CA SER A 91 -12.61 18.88 -23.93
C SER A 91 -12.18 17.47 -24.33
N HIS A 92 -10.88 17.24 -24.51
CA HIS A 92 -10.36 15.93 -24.87
C HIS A 92 -10.43 14.94 -23.70
N LEU A 93 -10.20 15.38 -22.47
CA LEU A 93 -10.41 14.60 -21.26
C LEU A 93 -11.87 14.13 -21.15
N ASP A 94 -12.84 15.02 -21.37
CA ASP A 94 -14.27 14.65 -21.32
C ASP A 94 -14.60 13.58 -22.37
N ASN A 95 -14.04 13.69 -23.59
CA ASN A 95 -14.21 12.68 -24.63
C ASN A 95 -13.57 11.33 -24.27
N LEU A 96 -12.37 11.34 -23.70
CA LEU A 96 -11.72 10.13 -23.18
C LEU A 96 -12.60 9.47 -22.11
N MET A 97 -13.12 10.26 -21.16
CA MET A 97 -13.91 9.71 -20.07
C MET A 97 -15.26 9.17 -20.52
N ASN A 98 -15.91 9.80 -21.51
CA ASN A 98 -17.13 9.27 -22.13
C ASN A 98 -16.93 7.86 -22.73
N LYS A 99 -15.73 7.55 -23.22
CA LYS A 99 -15.36 6.21 -23.69
C LYS A 99 -15.00 5.28 -22.53
N ALA A 100 -14.27 5.78 -21.54
CA ALA A 100 -13.69 4.97 -20.47
C ALA A 100 -14.67 4.61 -19.34
N GLU A 101 -15.64 5.48 -19.05
CA GLU A 101 -16.48 5.43 -17.83
C GLU A 101 -17.16 4.08 -17.63
N ASN A 102 -17.73 3.51 -18.69
CA ASN A 102 -18.42 2.21 -18.62
C ASN A 102 -17.50 1.05 -18.23
N TYR A 103 -16.19 1.17 -18.45
CA TYR A 103 -15.19 0.16 -18.11
C TYR A 103 -14.56 0.37 -16.72
N LEU A 104 -14.85 1.49 -16.06
CA LEU A 104 -14.27 1.78 -14.75
C LEU A 104 -14.87 0.88 -13.67
N PHE A 105 -14.00 0.30 -12.85
CA PHE A 105 -14.46 -0.39 -11.66
C PHE A 105 -15.03 0.62 -10.67
N VAL A 106 -16.15 0.26 -10.06
CA VAL A 106 -16.82 1.10 -9.08
C VAL A 106 -16.86 0.34 -7.76
N ARG A 107 -16.21 0.90 -6.75
CA ARG A 107 -16.36 0.47 -5.37
C ARG A 107 -17.51 1.24 -4.78
N GLU A 108 -18.59 0.54 -4.51
CA GLU A 108 -19.77 1.09 -3.85
C GLU A 108 -19.77 0.67 -2.38
N ILE A 109 -19.78 1.65 -1.48
CA ILE A 109 -19.93 1.45 -0.04
C ILE A 109 -21.33 1.90 0.34
N ASP A 110 -22.14 0.97 0.81
CA ASP A 110 -23.56 1.16 1.07
C ASP A 110 -23.93 0.53 2.41
N ILE A 111 -24.46 1.34 3.32
CA ILE A 111 -24.86 0.91 4.66
C ILE A 111 -26.06 -0.06 4.65
N ASN A 112 -26.83 -0.08 3.56
CA ASN A 112 -27.99 -0.96 3.40
C ASN A 112 -27.59 -2.36 2.91
N LYS A 113 -26.37 -2.53 2.42
CA LYS A 113 -25.86 -3.85 1.99
C LYS A 113 -25.30 -4.59 3.20
N LYS A 114 -25.44 -5.91 3.22
CA LYS A 114 -24.91 -6.80 4.27
C LYS A 114 -23.36 -6.89 4.30
N ASN A 115 -22.66 -5.99 3.62
CA ASN A 115 -21.22 -5.99 3.55
C ASN A 115 -20.64 -5.17 4.70
N THR A 116 -19.46 -5.56 5.17
CA THR A 116 -18.73 -4.78 6.16
C THR A 116 -18.35 -3.42 5.56
N ILE A 117 -18.87 -2.35 6.15
CA ILE A 117 -18.48 -0.97 5.82
C ILE A 117 -17.02 -0.80 6.28
N PRO A 118 -16.11 -0.38 5.39
CA PRO A 118 -14.72 -0.16 5.79
C PRO A 118 -14.65 1.02 6.77
N ASN A 119 -13.79 0.90 7.77
CA ASN A 119 -13.39 2.02 8.60
C ASN A 119 -12.35 2.85 7.85
N PHE A 120 -12.52 4.16 7.83
CA PHE A 120 -11.56 5.06 7.24
C PHE A 120 -10.79 5.83 8.30
N TYR A 121 -9.57 6.24 7.98
CA TYR A 121 -8.71 6.98 8.89
C TYR A 121 -8.02 8.12 8.16
N ARG A 122 -7.64 9.15 8.92
CA ARG A 122 -6.75 10.20 8.45
C ARG A 122 -5.79 10.62 9.54
N ILE A 123 -4.54 10.81 9.14
CA ILE A 123 -3.48 11.33 10.00
C ILE A 123 -3.22 12.81 9.68
N ARG A 124 -2.99 13.59 10.74
CA ARG A 124 -2.39 14.92 10.68
C ARG A 124 -1.05 14.89 11.39
N VAL A 125 0.01 15.19 10.66
CA VAL A 125 1.37 15.30 11.22
C VAL A 125 1.48 16.56 12.05
N GLY A 126 2.08 16.45 13.24
CA GLY A 126 2.32 17.58 14.12
C GLY A 126 2.20 17.22 15.60
N THR A 127 2.63 18.14 16.44
CA THR A 127 2.82 17.94 17.89
C THR A 127 1.71 18.58 18.74
N ASP A 128 0.80 19.33 18.10
CA ASP A 128 -0.29 20.08 18.75
C ASP A 128 -1.24 19.13 19.50
N GLU A 129 -1.53 19.47 20.76
CA GLU A 129 -2.38 18.68 21.65
C GLU A 129 -3.87 19.03 21.50
N SER A 130 -4.19 20.08 20.75
CA SER A 130 -5.52 20.70 20.71
C SER A 130 -6.29 20.47 19.41
N TYR A 131 -5.81 19.58 18.53
CA TYR A 131 -6.48 19.35 17.26
C TYR A 131 -7.92 18.90 17.46
N SER A 132 -8.83 19.57 16.74
CA SER A 132 -10.25 19.23 16.68
C SER A 132 -10.55 18.28 15.52
N ARG A 133 -11.75 17.70 15.46
CA ARG A 133 -12.20 16.92 14.28
C ARG A 133 -12.11 17.72 12.98
N LYS A 134 -12.37 19.02 13.04
CA LYS A 134 -12.27 19.97 11.92
C LYS A 134 -10.84 20.11 11.40
N ASP A 135 -9.83 19.90 12.26
CA ASP A 135 -8.42 19.90 11.87
C ASP A 135 -8.00 18.64 11.13
N LEU A 136 -8.70 17.51 11.35
CA LEU A 136 -8.47 16.26 10.65
C LEU A 136 -9.42 16.04 9.46
N PHE A 137 -10.36 16.95 9.20
CA PHE A 137 -11.14 16.93 7.96
C PHE A 137 -10.30 17.42 6.77
N HIS A 138 -10.90 17.84 5.65
CA HIS A 138 -10.14 18.52 4.60
C HIS A 138 -9.73 19.94 5.03
N ILE A 139 -8.67 20.47 4.42
CA ILE A 139 -8.22 21.84 4.69
C ILE A 139 -9.36 22.81 4.32
N PRO A 140 -9.72 23.77 5.20
CA PRO A 140 -10.72 24.78 4.89
C PRO A 140 -10.36 25.62 3.66
N ILE A 141 -11.35 26.06 2.87
CA ILE A 141 -11.08 26.80 1.63
C ILE A 141 -10.35 28.14 1.86
N ASP A 142 -10.58 28.80 2.99
CA ASP A 142 -9.90 30.03 3.43
C ASP A 142 -8.42 29.78 3.78
N LYS A 143 -8.06 28.52 4.08
CA LYS A 143 -6.68 28.06 4.31
C LYS A 143 -6.08 27.34 3.10
N ARG A 144 -6.61 27.55 1.89
CA ARG A 144 -6.18 26.86 0.66
C ARG A 144 -4.69 27.00 0.30
N HIS A 145 -4.01 28.02 0.83
CA HIS A 145 -2.56 28.19 0.66
C HIS A 145 -1.73 27.08 1.34
N LEU A 146 -2.33 26.31 2.25
CA LEU A 146 -1.70 25.13 2.88
C LEU A 146 -1.86 23.85 2.05
N ILE A 147 -2.64 23.87 0.97
CA ILE A 147 -2.89 22.69 0.14
C ILE A 147 -1.67 22.45 -0.75
N LYS A 148 -0.97 21.34 -0.49
CA LYS A 148 0.15 20.86 -1.31
C LYS A 148 -0.36 20.12 -2.55
N SER A 149 0.55 19.94 -3.52
CA SER A 149 0.30 19.08 -4.68
C SER A 149 0.50 17.62 -4.31
N TYR A 150 -0.50 16.79 -4.56
CA TYR A 150 -0.48 15.34 -4.38
C TYR A 150 -0.90 14.65 -5.66
N ARG A 151 -0.74 13.31 -5.74
CA ARG A 151 -1.14 12.49 -6.89
C ARG A 151 -2.54 12.84 -7.36
N TYR A 152 -3.53 12.68 -6.49
CA TYR A 152 -4.88 13.13 -6.75
C TYR A 152 -5.10 14.43 -5.98
N SER A 153 -4.90 15.57 -6.62
CA SER A 153 -5.17 16.88 -6.02
C SER A 153 -5.65 17.87 -7.07
N ILE A 154 -6.22 18.97 -6.61
CA ILE A 154 -6.59 20.10 -7.43
C ILE A 154 -5.90 21.32 -6.81
N ALA A 155 -5.11 22.05 -7.60
CA ALA A 155 -4.28 23.14 -7.10
C ALA A 155 -5.10 24.16 -6.31
N GLY A 156 -4.78 24.31 -5.01
CA GLY A 156 -5.45 25.23 -4.10
C GLY A 156 -6.92 24.90 -3.84
N TYR A 157 -7.37 23.66 -4.07
CA TYR A 157 -8.76 23.26 -3.85
C TYR A 157 -8.86 22.04 -2.91
N PRO A 158 -9.70 22.08 -1.86
CA PRO A 158 -9.71 21.05 -0.83
C PRO A 158 -10.13 19.67 -1.33
N CYS A 159 -9.45 18.65 -0.80
CA CYS A 159 -9.80 17.25 -0.93
C CYS A 159 -9.71 16.58 0.45
N LEU A 160 -10.61 15.64 0.72
CA LEU A 160 -10.54 14.75 1.88
C LEU A 160 -9.80 13.48 1.48
N TYR A 161 -8.67 13.23 2.11
CA TYR A 161 -7.85 12.03 1.91
C TYR A 161 -8.06 11.09 3.08
N LEU A 162 -8.38 9.83 2.81
CA LEU A 162 -8.58 8.79 3.82
C LEU A 162 -7.81 7.54 3.41
N ALA A 163 -7.54 6.64 4.35
CA ALA A 163 -7.16 5.27 4.05
C ALA A 163 -8.00 4.28 4.86
N ASP A 164 -8.12 3.05 4.37
CA ASP A 164 -8.88 1.98 5.03
C ASP A 164 -8.16 1.36 6.25
N SER A 165 -6.92 1.79 6.51
CA SER A 165 -6.15 1.38 7.68
C SER A 165 -5.27 2.50 8.23
N ILE A 166 -5.05 2.46 9.54
CA ILE A 166 -4.17 3.36 10.28
C ILE A 166 -2.73 3.26 9.75
N GLN A 167 -2.28 2.04 9.45
CA GLN A 167 -0.93 1.79 8.96
C GLN A 167 -0.69 2.41 7.60
N LEU A 168 -1.65 2.27 6.68
CA LEU A 168 -1.54 2.88 5.37
C LEU A 168 -1.47 4.40 5.49
N CYS A 169 -2.30 5.02 6.36
CA CYS A 169 -2.18 6.45 6.64
C CYS A 169 -0.78 6.84 7.12
N TRP A 170 -0.21 6.04 8.03
CA TRP A 170 1.10 6.32 8.61
C TRP A 170 2.21 6.22 7.57
N PHE A 171 2.17 5.20 6.70
CA PHE A 171 3.09 5.07 5.57
C PHE A 171 2.96 6.22 4.57
N GLU A 172 1.75 6.62 4.19
CA GLU A 172 1.51 7.74 3.26
C GLU A 172 1.96 9.09 3.83
N CYS A 173 1.96 9.24 5.15
CA CYS A 173 2.46 10.44 5.83
C CYS A 173 3.99 10.43 6.05
N GLY A 174 4.71 9.42 5.54
CA GLY A 174 6.16 9.30 5.74
C GLY A 174 6.55 8.85 7.15
N MET A 175 5.71 8.01 7.78
CA MET A 175 5.97 7.38 9.08
C MET A 175 6.39 8.38 10.18
N PRO A 176 5.60 9.44 10.42
CA PRO A 176 5.93 10.48 11.39
C PRO A 176 6.08 9.92 12.81
N LYS A 177 7.00 10.53 13.58
CA LYS A 177 7.21 10.27 15.02
C LYS A 177 6.01 10.64 15.87
N GLU A 178 5.40 11.78 15.55
CA GLU A 178 4.26 12.34 16.25
C GLU A 178 3.19 12.75 15.25
N PHE A 179 1.97 12.33 15.56
CA PHE A 179 0.83 12.65 14.74
C PHE A 179 -0.47 12.53 15.52
N THR A 180 -1.53 13.10 14.97
CA THR A 180 -2.90 12.91 15.46
C THR A 180 -3.71 12.16 14.42
N ILE A 181 -4.59 11.27 14.86
CA ILE A 181 -5.42 10.46 13.99
C ILE A 181 -6.89 10.53 14.40
N SER A 182 -7.78 10.47 13.42
CA SER A 182 -9.22 10.28 13.62
C SER A 182 -9.72 9.18 12.71
N GLN A 183 -10.73 8.45 13.19
CA GLN A 183 -11.49 7.51 12.39
C GLN A 183 -12.72 8.20 11.80
N PHE A 184 -13.06 7.81 10.59
CA PHE A 184 -14.16 8.28 9.78
C PHE A 184 -15.11 7.10 9.59
N LEU A 185 -16.26 7.17 10.24
CA LEU A 185 -17.34 6.22 10.07
C LEU A 185 -18.24 6.71 8.94
N PHE A 186 -18.39 5.90 7.89
CA PHE A 186 -19.34 6.20 6.82
C PHE A 186 -20.76 5.93 7.30
N GLU A 187 -21.50 7.02 7.55
CA GLU A 187 -22.88 7.03 7.98
C GLU A 187 -23.58 8.20 7.28
N PRO A 188 -23.96 8.04 6.01
CA PRO A 188 -24.58 9.13 5.23
C PRO A 188 -25.99 9.44 5.74
N ARG A 189 -26.29 10.72 5.98
CA ARG A 189 -27.61 11.16 6.47
C ARG A 189 -28.78 10.86 5.53
N ASP A 190 -28.51 10.78 4.22
CA ASP A 190 -29.49 10.49 3.18
C ASP A 190 -29.50 9.00 2.78
N ASN A 191 -28.72 8.15 3.46
CA ASN A 191 -28.50 6.74 3.15
C ASN A 191 -27.94 6.50 1.73
N ALA A 192 -27.42 7.51 1.05
CA ALA A 192 -26.86 7.35 -0.29
C ALA A 192 -25.52 6.59 -0.25
N PRO A 193 -25.28 5.66 -1.18
CA PRO A 193 -24.01 4.95 -1.23
C PRO A 193 -22.86 5.88 -1.64
N LEU A 194 -21.67 5.60 -1.12
CA LEU A 194 -20.43 6.23 -1.58
C LEU A 194 -19.91 5.48 -2.80
N LYS A 195 -19.76 6.18 -3.93
CA LYS A 195 -19.31 5.60 -5.21
C LYS A 195 -17.90 6.06 -5.55
N LEU A 196 -16.95 5.14 -5.57
CA LEU A 196 -15.54 5.42 -5.85
C LEU A 196 -15.10 4.74 -7.15
N ILE A 197 -14.40 5.46 -8.02
CA ILE A 197 -13.62 4.80 -9.08
C ILE A 197 -12.53 3.95 -8.40
N ASP A 198 -12.48 2.66 -8.69
CA ASP A 198 -11.60 1.73 -7.98
C ASP A 198 -10.35 1.35 -8.80
N PHE A 199 -9.27 2.07 -8.55
CA PHE A 199 -7.91 1.76 -9.02
C PHE A 199 -7.08 1.03 -7.96
N SER A 200 -7.69 0.59 -6.86
CA SER A 200 -7.03 -0.23 -5.82
C SER A 200 -7.08 -1.73 -6.09
N LYS A 201 -7.86 -2.16 -7.08
CA LYS A 201 -8.06 -3.58 -7.37
C LYS A 201 -6.75 -4.29 -7.72
N ASN A 202 -6.35 -5.24 -6.87
CA ASN A 202 -5.18 -6.08 -7.11
C ASN A 202 -5.43 -7.03 -8.30
N PRO A 203 -4.54 -7.09 -9.30
CA PRO A 203 -4.70 -7.95 -10.47
C PRO A 203 -4.79 -9.45 -10.13
N ILE A 204 -4.08 -9.91 -9.10
CA ILE A 204 -4.09 -11.32 -8.67
C ILE A 204 -5.42 -11.66 -8.00
N ASP A 205 -5.94 -10.78 -7.16
CA ASP A 205 -7.26 -10.98 -6.54
C ASP A 205 -8.35 -10.97 -7.59
N LEU A 206 -8.26 -10.08 -8.59
CA LEU A 206 -9.17 -10.10 -9.74
C LEU A 206 -9.17 -11.45 -10.46
N ILE A 207 -7.99 -12.00 -10.79
CA ILE A 207 -7.90 -13.30 -11.46
C ILE A 207 -8.46 -14.42 -10.56
N ARG A 208 -8.16 -14.40 -9.26
CA ARG A 208 -8.63 -15.40 -8.30
C ARG A 208 -10.15 -15.37 -8.18
N GLU A 209 -10.73 -14.19 -7.98
CA GLU A 209 -12.18 -13.99 -7.90
C GLU A 209 -12.85 -14.47 -9.19
N ALA A 210 -12.39 -13.98 -10.34
CA ALA A 210 -12.97 -14.38 -11.63
C ALA A 210 -12.89 -15.89 -11.84
N THR A 211 -11.76 -16.52 -11.51
CA THR A 211 -11.59 -17.97 -11.57
C THR A 211 -12.56 -18.71 -10.65
N THR A 212 -12.69 -18.26 -9.41
CA THR A 212 -13.64 -18.84 -8.44
C THR A 212 -15.08 -18.72 -8.93
N GLU A 213 -15.46 -17.55 -9.43
CA GLU A 213 -16.80 -17.31 -9.98
C GLU A 213 -17.06 -18.18 -11.21
N TYR A 214 -16.08 -18.35 -12.10
CA TYR A 214 -16.17 -19.23 -13.27
C TYR A 214 -16.50 -20.68 -12.89
N TYR A 215 -15.91 -21.19 -11.81
CA TYR A 215 -16.16 -22.56 -11.34
C TYR A 215 -17.52 -22.69 -10.64
N ASN A 216 -17.93 -21.68 -9.88
CA ASN A 216 -19.10 -21.76 -9.00
C ASN A 216 -20.40 -21.27 -9.65
N HIS A 217 -20.33 -20.38 -10.63
CA HIS A 217 -21.48 -19.64 -11.18
C HIS A 217 -21.54 -19.72 -12.71
N LYS A 218 -21.74 -20.94 -13.23
CA LYS A 218 -21.79 -21.20 -14.68
C LYS A 218 -22.91 -20.49 -15.45
N ASP A 219 -23.94 -20.00 -14.76
CA ASP A 219 -25.03 -19.23 -15.38
C ASP A 219 -24.69 -17.74 -15.54
N ASN A 220 -23.60 -17.26 -14.91
CA ASN A 220 -23.21 -15.84 -14.89
C ASN A 220 -21.94 -15.54 -15.70
N LEU A 221 -21.53 -16.43 -16.62
CA LEU A 221 -20.26 -16.31 -17.34
C LEU A 221 -20.13 -15.00 -18.15
N ASP A 222 -21.23 -14.46 -18.68
CA ASP A 222 -21.23 -13.16 -19.37
C ASP A 222 -20.82 -12.01 -18.43
N LEU A 223 -21.29 -12.03 -17.18
CA LEU A 223 -20.96 -11.02 -16.16
C LEU A 223 -19.50 -11.16 -15.71
N ILE A 224 -19.00 -12.39 -15.59
CA ILE A 224 -17.61 -12.66 -15.20
C ILE A 224 -16.65 -12.24 -16.33
N ASP A 225 -17.04 -12.47 -17.58
CA ASP A 225 -16.29 -11.99 -18.75
C ASP A 225 -16.25 -10.47 -18.81
N ASP A 226 -17.40 -9.82 -18.63
CA ASP A 226 -17.47 -8.36 -18.59
C ASP A 226 -16.59 -7.79 -17.47
N TYR A 227 -16.58 -8.43 -16.30
CA TYR A 227 -15.71 -8.03 -15.20
C TYR A 227 -14.21 -8.02 -15.59
N ILE A 228 -13.72 -9.08 -16.23
CA ILE A 228 -12.33 -9.15 -16.71
C ILE A 228 -12.11 -8.15 -17.86
N LEU A 229 -13.06 -8.06 -18.79
CA LEU A 229 -12.98 -7.19 -19.96
C LEU A 229 -12.87 -5.72 -19.56
N ARG A 230 -13.68 -5.28 -18.60
CA ARG A 230 -13.64 -3.91 -18.04
C ARG A 230 -12.27 -3.60 -17.42
N TYR A 231 -11.64 -4.56 -16.74
CA TYR A 231 -10.29 -4.37 -16.20
C TYR A 231 -9.26 -4.17 -17.32
N VAL A 232 -9.27 -5.05 -18.32
CA VAL A 232 -8.36 -4.98 -19.49
C VAL A 232 -8.59 -3.69 -20.29
N THR A 233 -9.84 -3.34 -20.55
CA THR A 233 -10.18 -2.14 -21.34
C THR A 233 -9.84 -0.84 -20.62
N SER A 234 -10.03 -0.75 -19.30
CA SER A 234 -9.68 0.44 -18.51
C SER A 234 -8.20 0.52 -18.11
N HIS A 235 -7.39 -0.51 -18.42
CA HIS A 235 -5.99 -0.59 -18.02
C HIS A 235 -5.13 0.60 -18.47
N PRO A 236 -5.24 1.15 -19.69
CA PRO A 236 -4.44 2.32 -20.09
C PRO A 236 -4.60 3.52 -19.14
N LEU A 237 -5.83 3.80 -18.70
CA LEU A 237 -6.10 4.88 -17.75
C LEU A 237 -5.58 4.55 -16.34
N ARG A 238 -5.70 3.28 -15.90
CA ARG A 238 -5.13 2.81 -14.63
C ARG A 238 -3.62 3.01 -14.58
N VAL A 239 -2.92 2.65 -15.66
CA VAL A 239 -1.47 2.81 -15.80
C VAL A 239 -1.08 4.28 -15.75
N ALA A 240 -1.74 5.13 -16.55
CA ALA A 240 -1.47 6.56 -16.57
C ALA A 240 -1.67 7.23 -15.20
N CYS A 241 -2.51 6.65 -14.34
CA CYS A 241 -2.72 7.12 -12.97
C CYS A 241 -1.83 6.45 -11.90
N SER A 242 -1.06 5.43 -12.28
CA SER A 242 -0.32 4.55 -11.36
C SER A 242 1.18 4.47 -11.68
N VAL A 243 1.74 5.49 -12.33
CA VAL A 243 3.18 5.63 -12.50
C VAL A 243 3.81 6.05 -11.16
N LYS A 244 4.93 5.43 -10.77
CA LYS A 244 5.71 5.79 -9.58
C LYS A 244 6.40 7.14 -9.81
N VAL A 245 6.40 7.99 -8.79
CA VAL A 245 7.13 9.26 -8.82
C VAL A 245 8.63 8.96 -8.86
N ALA A 246 9.33 9.45 -9.88
CA ALA A 246 10.77 9.26 -10.00
C ALA A 246 11.57 10.08 -8.96
N ASP A 247 11.16 11.33 -8.71
CA ASP A 247 11.76 12.22 -7.71
C ASP A 247 10.66 12.95 -6.94
N ARG A 248 10.65 12.80 -5.61
CA ARG A 248 9.67 13.43 -4.71
C ARG A 248 10.08 14.82 -4.22
N ASN A 249 11.30 15.26 -4.52
CA ASN A 249 11.88 16.53 -4.05
C ASN A 249 11.79 17.66 -5.09
N ILE A 250 11.03 17.45 -6.17
CA ILE A 250 10.79 18.45 -7.22
C ILE A 250 9.41 19.07 -7.12
N SER A 251 9.26 20.29 -7.61
CA SER A 251 8.00 21.04 -7.54
C SER A 251 6.94 20.54 -8.53
N PHE A 252 7.36 20.03 -9.68
CA PHE A 252 6.49 19.55 -10.74
C PHE A 252 6.72 18.06 -10.98
N ILE A 253 5.68 17.26 -10.77
CA ILE A 253 5.69 15.81 -10.90
C ILE A 253 4.82 15.43 -12.10
N GLN A 254 5.44 15.00 -13.19
CA GLN A 254 4.76 14.65 -14.45
C GLN A 254 3.74 13.52 -14.26
N GLU A 255 4.03 12.60 -13.33
CA GLU A 255 3.21 11.46 -12.93
C GLU A 255 1.87 11.86 -12.31
N TYR A 256 1.69 13.13 -11.95
CA TYR A 256 0.46 13.63 -11.37
C TYR A 256 -0.51 14.21 -12.40
N ILE A 257 -0.08 14.44 -13.65
CA ILE A 257 -0.93 15.07 -14.69
C ILE A 257 -2.26 14.32 -14.85
N MET A 258 -2.22 13.03 -15.22
CA MET A 258 -3.45 12.25 -15.44
C MET A 258 -4.27 12.02 -14.16
N PRO A 259 -3.70 11.63 -13.01
CA PRO A 259 -4.42 11.58 -11.73
C PRO A 259 -5.16 12.87 -11.35
N GLN A 260 -4.53 14.03 -11.49
CA GLN A 260 -5.13 15.32 -11.13
C GLN A 260 -6.25 15.70 -12.10
N LEU A 261 -6.06 15.43 -13.40
CA LEU A 261 -7.11 15.61 -14.42
C LEU A 261 -8.31 14.68 -14.18
N LEU A 262 -8.08 13.42 -13.84
CA LEU A 262 -9.14 12.49 -13.48
C LEU A 262 -9.92 12.98 -12.26
N LEU A 263 -9.23 13.47 -11.22
CA LEU A 263 -9.90 14.03 -10.04
C LEU A 263 -10.71 15.29 -10.36
N LEU A 264 -10.22 16.14 -11.27
CA LEU A 264 -10.97 17.29 -11.78
C LEU A 264 -12.24 16.87 -12.50
N TRP A 265 -12.18 15.84 -13.34
CA TRP A 265 -13.34 15.27 -14.02
C TRP A 265 -14.33 14.67 -13.02
N VAL A 266 -13.85 13.88 -12.04
CA VAL A 266 -14.67 13.36 -10.94
C VAL A 266 -15.35 14.50 -10.19
N ARG A 267 -14.66 15.61 -9.89
CA ARG A 267 -15.27 16.74 -9.20
C ARG A 267 -16.44 17.35 -9.99
N LYS A 268 -16.36 17.40 -11.33
CA LYS A 268 -17.40 17.94 -12.22
C LYS A 268 -18.56 16.97 -12.45
N ASN A 269 -18.31 15.66 -12.41
CA ASN A 269 -19.29 14.62 -12.66
C ASN A 269 -19.89 14.09 -11.34
N ASN A 270 -21.23 14.02 -11.25
CA ASN A 270 -21.93 13.55 -10.05
C ASN A 270 -22.10 12.03 -9.96
N ASN A 271 -21.64 11.26 -10.95
CA ASN A 271 -21.72 9.79 -10.97
C ASN A 271 -20.80 9.13 -9.94
N PHE A 272 -19.73 9.82 -9.54
CA PHE A 272 -18.73 9.36 -8.58
C PHE A 272 -18.53 10.39 -7.48
N ASP A 273 -18.13 9.94 -6.30
CA ASP A 273 -17.79 10.80 -5.15
C ASP A 273 -16.28 10.96 -4.97
N GLY A 274 -15.49 10.08 -5.57
CA GLY A 274 -14.05 10.06 -5.42
C GLY A 274 -13.37 8.89 -6.10
N ILE A 275 -12.13 8.65 -5.68
CA ILE A 275 -11.26 7.62 -6.25
C ILE A 275 -10.67 6.80 -5.10
N ALA A 276 -10.77 5.47 -5.19
CA ALA A 276 -10.03 4.52 -4.38
C ALA A 276 -8.77 4.08 -5.13
N TYR A 277 -7.60 4.13 -4.50
CA TYR A 277 -6.34 3.83 -5.17
C TYR A 277 -5.32 3.15 -4.25
N SER A 278 -4.52 2.25 -4.82
CA SER A 278 -3.40 1.63 -4.10
C SER A 278 -2.27 2.63 -3.86
N THR A 279 -1.49 2.40 -2.82
CA THR A 279 -0.28 3.19 -2.59
C THR A 279 0.73 3.02 -3.73
N ALA A 280 1.39 4.12 -4.08
CA ALA A 280 2.57 4.12 -4.94
C ALA A 280 3.84 4.44 -4.14
N SER A 281 3.82 4.19 -2.83
CA SER A 281 4.96 4.34 -1.94
C SER A 281 6.12 3.41 -2.36
N SER A 282 7.35 3.85 -2.07
CA SER A 282 8.55 3.01 -2.13
C SER A 282 8.51 1.88 -1.11
N ILE A 283 7.77 2.07 -0.02
CA ILE A 283 7.62 1.12 1.08
C ILE A 283 6.87 -0.11 0.55
N GLU A 284 7.61 -1.19 0.30
CA GLU A 284 7.10 -2.40 -0.33
C GLU A 284 5.93 -3.01 0.45
N ILE A 285 6.05 -3.10 1.78
CA ILE A 285 4.99 -3.67 2.61
C ILE A 285 3.66 -2.92 2.53
N ALA A 286 3.70 -1.62 2.22
CA ALA A 286 2.48 -0.83 2.09
C ALA A 286 1.68 -1.27 0.85
N ARG A 287 2.38 -1.80 -0.17
CA ARG A 287 1.79 -2.35 -1.40
C ARG A 287 1.36 -3.81 -1.26
N GLU A 288 1.98 -4.55 -0.35
CA GLU A 288 1.64 -5.96 -0.08
C GLU A 288 0.35 -6.12 0.74
N ARG A 289 -0.07 -5.06 1.43
CA ARG A 289 -1.37 -5.02 2.09
C ARG A 289 -2.43 -4.70 1.05
N ASN A 290 -3.52 -5.45 1.04
CA ASN A 290 -4.74 -5.16 0.28
C ASN A 290 -5.51 -3.96 0.88
N SER A 291 -4.78 -2.92 1.25
CA SER A 291 -5.26 -1.65 1.76
C SER A 291 -5.33 -0.62 0.64
N PHE A 292 -6.17 0.38 0.81
CA PHE A 292 -6.39 1.41 -0.21
C PHE A 292 -6.61 2.79 0.40
N ASN A 293 -6.18 3.79 -0.36
CA ASN A 293 -6.46 5.19 -0.10
C ASN A 293 -7.76 5.59 -0.79
N VAL A 294 -8.40 6.63 -0.26
CA VAL A 294 -9.57 7.27 -0.84
C VAL A 294 -9.32 8.77 -0.92
N VAL A 295 -9.64 9.38 -2.05
CA VAL A 295 -9.68 10.83 -2.22
C VAL A 295 -11.08 11.27 -2.61
N LEU A 296 -11.60 12.25 -1.90
CA LEU A 296 -12.92 12.85 -2.11
C LEU A 296 -12.74 14.35 -2.38
N PRO A 297 -12.91 14.84 -3.62
CA PRO A 297 -12.78 16.27 -3.91
C PRO A 297 -13.96 17.04 -3.32
N ALA A 298 -13.71 18.18 -2.67
CA ALA A 298 -14.78 18.97 -2.08
C ALA A 298 -15.76 19.52 -3.13
N ARG A 299 -17.07 19.43 -2.86
CA ARG A 299 -18.14 20.08 -3.65
C ARG A 299 -18.95 21.00 -2.74
N ASP A 300 -19.57 22.02 -3.31
CA ASP A 300 -20.53 22.88 -2.59
C ASP A 300 -20.02 23.32 -1.20
N ILE A 301 -18.92 24.08 -1.21
CA ILE A 301 -18.23 24.50 0.02
C ILE A 301 -19.03 25.62 0.70
N GLU A 302 -19.37 25.41 1.97
CA GLU A 302 -20.07 26.36 2.83
C GLU A 302 -19.33 26.44 4.19
N ASN A 303 -19.14 27.66 4.72
CA ASN A 303 -18.40 27.88 5.98
C ASN A 303 -17.01 27.21 6.02
N GLY A 304 -16.32 27.18 4.87
CA GLY A 304 -14.99 26.60 4.74
C GLY A 304 -14.95 25.12 4.34
N TYR A 305 -16.07 24.39 4.46
CA TYR A 305 -16.11 22.93 4.36
C TYR A 305 -17.12 22.40 3.34
N CYS A 306 -16.87 21.21 2.81
CA CYS A 306 -17.74 20.54 1.83
C CYS A 306 -19.02 20.04 2.48
N LYS A 307 -20.17 20.61 2.11
CA LYS A 307 -21.48 20.26 2.67
C LYS A 307 -21.81 18.78 2.56
N LYS A 308 -21.56 18.18 1.39
CA LYS A 308 -21.84 16.76 1.14
C LYS A 308 -21.01 15.86 2.07
N LEU A 309 -19.71 16.10 2.15
CA LEU A 309 -18.82 15.27 2.97
C LEU A 309 -19.11 15.39 4.48
N LEU A 310 -19.54 16.57 4.96
CA LEU A 310 -20.00 16.74 6.35
C LEU A 310 -21.23 15.88 6.70
N GLN A 311 -22.02 15.51 5.70
CA GLN A 311 -23.21 14.68 5.87
C GLN A 311 -22.92 13.18 5.68
N MET A 312 -21.74 12.82 5.16
CA MET A 312 -21.35 11.44 4.85
C MET A 312 -20.63 10.72 6.00
N PHE A 313 -19.94 11.47 6.87
CA PHE A 313 -19.06 10.88 7.87
C PHE A 313 -19.34 11.42 9.28
N LYS A 314 -19.40 10.50 10.24
CA LYS A 314 -19.08 10.82 11.64
C LYS A 314 -17.58 10.63 11.86
N ILE A 315 -17.00 11.48 12.70
CA ILE A 315 -15.57 11.49 12.98
C ILE A 315 -15.35 11.23 14.47
N SER A 316 -14.45 10.32 14.82
CA SER A 316 -14.06 10.08 16.21
C SER A 316 -13.35 11.30 16.80
N GLN A 317 -13.25 11.38 18.13
CA GLN A 317 -12.33 12.34 18.74
C GLN A 317 -10.89 12.09 18.24
N PRO A 318 -10.11 13.16 18.00
CA PRO A 318 -8.71 13.04 17.62
C PRO A 318 -7.86 12.38 18.70
N VAL A 319 -7.03 11.43 18.31
CA VAL A 319 -6.11 10.70 19.20
C VAL A 319 -4.68 11.06 18.86
N LYS A 320 -3.94 11.63 19.82
CA LYS A 320 -2.51 11.90 19.68
C LYS A 320 -1.72 10.59 19.79
N CYS A 321 -0.74 10.43 18.92
CA CYS A 321 0.16 9.30 18.89
C CYS A 321 1.61 9.81 18.90
N ASN A 322 2.43 9.26 19.80
CA ASN A 322 3.88 9.40 19.80
C ASN A 322 4.50 8.00 19.74
N ILE A 323 5.29 7.75 18.71
CA ILE A 323 5.90 6.44 18.45
C ILE A 323 6.84 6.03 19.61
N SER A 324 7.69 6.93 20.11
CA SER A 324 8.58 6.64 21.24
C SER A 324 7.81 6.18 22.49
N GLN A 325 6.70 6.85 22.82
CA GLN A 325 5.85 6.48 23.95
C GLN A 325 5.25 5.09 23.79
N LEU A 326 4.80 4.72 22.59
CA LEU A 326 4.36 3.36 22.29
C LEU A 326 5.49 2.36 22.57
N PHE A 327 6.72 2.63 22.13
CA PHE A 327 7.87 1.73 22.33
C PHE A 327 8.41 1.67 23.77
N LYS A 328 8.19 2.69 24.60
CA LYS A 328 8.56 2.64 26.04
C LYS A 328 7.83 1.51 26.77
N SER A 329 6.60 1.19 26.36
CA SER A 329 5.85 0.05 26.92
C SER A 329 6.50 -1.32 26.67
N TYR A 330 7.44 -1.41 25.73
CA TYR A 330 8.18 -2.63 25.37
C TYR A 330 9.49 -2.82 26.14
N SER A 331 9.86 -1.87 26.99
CA SER A 331 11.12 -1.89 27.75
C SER A 331 11.36 -3.19 28.51
N ASN A 332 10.29 -3.80 29.05
CA ASN A 332 10.38 -5.08 29.75
C ASN A 332 10.81 -6.24 28.84
N LYS A 333 10.29 -6.32 27.60
CA LYS A 333 10.67 -7.36 26.64
C LYS A 333 12.10 -7.20 26.15
N LEU A 334 12.58 -5.96 26.05
CA LEU A 334 13.97 -5.68 25.68
C LEU A 334 14.97 -6.23 26.70
N ARG A 335 14.58 -6.32 27.98
CA ARG A 335 15.43 -6.87 29.03
C ARG A 335 15.83 -8.31 28.74
N GLU A 336 14.91 -9.14 28.26
CA GLU A 336 15.20 -10.53 27.89
C GLU A 336 16.27 -10.60 26.79
N VAL A 337 16.17 -9.73 25.78
CA VAL A 337 17.17 -9.65 24.71
C VAL A 337 18.52 -9.15 25.24
N LYS A 338 18.55 -8.15 26.12
CA LYS A 338 19.78 -7.66 26.77
C LYS A 338 20.46 -8.76 27.60
N ASP A 339 19.69 -9.49 28.40
CA ASP A 339 20.20 -10.59 29.24
C ASP A 339 20.74 -11.75 28.38
N PHE A 340 20.05 -12.11 27.31
CA PHE A 340 20.55 -13.09 26.33
C PHE A 340 21.85 -12.61 25.68
N THR A 341 21.89 -11.35 25.23
CA THR A 341 23.05 -10.72 24.58
C THR A 341 24.28 -10.76 25.47
N GLN A 342 24.15 -10.37 26.74
CA GLN A 342 25.27 -10.38 27.71
C GLN A 342 25.81 -11.79 27.96
N LYS A 343 24.92 -12.78 28.09
CA LYS A 343 25.34 -14.18 28.25
C LYS A 343 26.09 -14.70 27.03
N LEU A 344 25.58 -14.42 25.82
CA LEU A 344 26.23 -14.82 24.58
C LEU A 344 27.58 -14.10 24.39
N GLU A 345 27.66 -12.82 24.74
CA GLU A 345 28.91 -12.06 24.72
C GLU A 345 29.96 -12.65 25.68
N SER A 346 29.54 -13.06 26.88
CA SER A 346 30.43 -13.77 27.81
C SER A 346 30.91 -15.12 27.25
N ILE A 347 30.07 -15.86 26.53
CA ILE A 347 30.46 -17.10 25.85
C ILE A 347 31.50 -16.81 24.76
N CYS A 348 31.32 -15.74 23.99
CA CYS A 348 32.25 -15.35 22.93
C CYS A 348 33.58 -14.82 23.46
N LEU A 349 33.60 -14.11 24.60
CA LEU A 349 34.82 -13.52 25.18
C LEU A 349 35.61 -14.50 26.04
N ASN A 350 34.93 -15.24 26.92
CA ASN A 350 35.55 -16.06 27.96
C ASN A 350 35.40 -17.56 27.71
N GLY A 351 34.59 -17.95 26.73
CA GLY A 351 34.26 -19.33 26.41
C GLY A 351 34.76 -19.78 25.04
N LYS A 352 33.95 -20.60 24.37
CA LYS A 352 34.24 -21.17 23.05
C LYS A 352 33.13 -20.73 22.10
N PRO A 353 33.35 -19.74 21.24
CA PRO A 353 32.34 -19.34 20.27
C PRO A 353 32.18 -20.41 19.20
N PHE A 354 30.95 -20.83 18.94
CA PHE A 354 30.63 -21.65 17.77
C PHE A 354 30.08 -20.77 16.65
N TYR A 355 30.14 -21.30 15.42
CA TYR A 355 29.54 -20.64 14.28
C TYR A 355 28.07 -20.31 14.55
N LEU A 356 27.68 -19.14 14.02
CA LEU A 356 26.44 -18.38 14.22
C LEU A 356 26.36 -17.53 15.50
N TYR A 357 27.21 -17.74 16.51
CA TYR A 357 27.12 -16.96 17.76
C TYR A 357 27.45 -15.48 17.55
N GLY A 358 28.44 -15.17 16.70
CA GLY A 358 28.79 -13.78 16.38
C GLY A 358 27.68 -13.07 15.61
N GLU A 359 27.04 -13.76 14.69
CA GLU A 359 25.93 -13.28 13.88
C GLU A 359 24.68 -13.02 14.73
N ILE A 360 24.34 -13.96 15.64
CA ILE A 360 23.26 -13.77 16.61
C ILE A 360 23.56 -12.58 17.52
N LEU A 361 24.81 -12.44 18.00
CA LEU A 361 25.21 -11.33 18.85
C LEU A 361 25.08 -9.98 18.12
N SER A 362 25.54 -9.92 16.86
CA SER A 362 25.41 -8.74 16.00
C SER A 362 23.94 -8.36 15.78
N LEU A 363 23.09 -9.35 15.51
CA LEU A 363 21.66 -9.17 15.35
C LEU A 363 20.99 -8.62 16.62
N CYS A 364 21.31 -9.17 17.79
CA CYS A 364 20.77 -8.68 19.07
C CYS A 364 21.24 -7.25 19.39
N LYS A 365 22.53 -6.94 19.17
CA LYS A 365 23.08 -5.59 19.37
C LYS A 365 22.44 -4.57 18.44
N THR A 366 22.26 -4.94 17.17
CA THR A 366 21.59 -4.09 16.18
C THR A 366 20.15 -3.81 16.58
N PHE A 367 19.42 -4.82 17.07
CA PHE A 367 18.07 -4.63 17.60
C PHE A 367 18.02 -3.69 18.81
N ILE A 368 18.94 -3.84 19.76
CA ILE A 368 19.02 -2.94 20.93
C ILE A 368 19.28 -1.49 20.49
N LEU A 369 20.22 -1.28 19.57
CA LEU A 369 20.51 0.05 19.02
C LEU A 369 19.30 0.66 18.30
N LEU A 370 18.59 -0.14 17.51
CA LEU A 370 17.36 0.26 16.83
C LEU A 370 16.28 0.69 17.84
N TYR A 371 16.04 -0.11 18.89
CA TYR A 371 15.11 0.23 19.96
C TYR A 371 15.48 1.56 20.63
N ASP A 372 16.74 1.70 21.04
CA ASP A 372 17.21 2.90 21.73
C ASP A 372 17.11 4.14 20.82
N CYS A 373 17.37 3.99 19.52
CA CYS A 373 17.21 5.05 18.52
C CYS A 373 15.75 5.52 18.40
N ILE A 374 14.79 4.59 18.38
CA ILE A 374 13.36 4.92 18.32
C ILE A 374 12.87 5.60 19.59
N VAL A 375 13.20 5.05 20.77
CA VAL A 375 12.75 5.59 22.05
C VAL A 375 13.40 6.95 22.37
N SER A 376 14.65 7.15 21.98
CA SER A 376 15.33 8.45 22.10
C SER A 376 14.95 9.44 21.00
N GLU A 377 14.12 9.03 20.04
CA GLU A 377 13.71 9.83 18.87
C GLU A 377 14.90 10.33 18.03
N ASN A 378 16.05 9.68 18.10
CA ASN A 378 17.31 10.07 17.44
C ASN A 378 17.45 9.52 16.01
N TYR A 379 16.35 9.47 15.26
CA TYR A 379 16.36 9.08 13.85
C TYR A 379 15.83 10.19 12.95
N THR A 380 16.43 10.32 11.77
CA THR A 380 16.00 11.28 10.74
C THR A 380 15.18 10.62 9.63
N ASP A 381 15.44 9.34 9.37
CA ASP A 381 14.81 8.58 8.30
C ASP A 381 14.09 7.35 8.86
N SER A 382 12.77 7.42 8.88
CA SER A 382 11.90 6.32 9.33
C SER A 382 11.89 5.13 8.37
N GLU A 383 12.18 5.32 7.08
CA GLU A 383 12.23 4.23 6.09
C GLU A 383 13.44 3.34 6.35
N VAL A 384 14.58 3.93 6.70
CA VAL A 384 15.77 3.18 7.13
C VAL A 384 15.47 2.33 8.36
N LEU A 385 14.82 2.89 9.38
CA LEU A 385 14.45 2.12 10.58
C LEU A 385 13.49 0.97 10.26
N TYR A 386 12.53 1.22 9.38
CA TYR A 386 11.59 0.21 8.92
C TYR A 386 12.34 -0.95 8.25
N GLN A 387 13.23 -0.66 7.29
CA GLN A 387 14.00 -1.67 6.58
C GLN A 387 14.95 -2.44 7.49
N MET A 388 15.56 -1.77 8.47
CA MET A 388 16.36 -2.43 9.52
C MET A 388 15.51 -3.42 10.31
N THR A 389 14.30 -3.03 10.69
CA THR A 389 13.37 -3.90 11.43
C THR A 389 13.01 -5.15 10.62
N ASP A 390 12.69 -4.97 9.33
CA ASP A 390 12.35 -6.07 8.43
C ASP A 390 13.53 -7.04 8.24
N THR A 391 14.73 -6.50 8.06
CA THR A 391 15.96 -7.29 7.93
C THR A 391 16.25 -8.12 9.18
N LEU A 392 16.15 -7.52 10.38
CA LEU A 392 16.34 -8.22 11.65
C LEU A 392 15.33 -9.38 11.80
N ASN A 393 14.08 -9.14 11.42
CA ASN A 393 13.04 -10.15 11.49
C ASN A 393 13.32 -11.29 10.50
N PHE A 394 13.63 -10.99 9.24
CA PHE A 394 14.01 -12.00 8.23
C PHE A 394 15.16 -12.87 8.73
N MET A 395 16.23 -12.26 9.26
CA MET A 395 17.36 -12.99 9.82
C MET A 395 16.96 -13.88 11.00
N SER A 396 16.04 -13.43 11.87
CA SER A 396 15.54 -14.26 12.98
C SER A 396 14.79 -15.51 12.51
N TYR A 397 14.05 -15.42 11.40
CA TYR A 397 13.40 -16.58 10.77
C TYR A 397 14.43 -17.52 10.14
N ILE A 398 15.39 -16.99 9.39
CA ILE A 398 16.45 -17.80 8.77
C ILE A 398 17.18 -18.63 9.82
N ILE A 399 17.57 -18.03 10.95
CA ILE A 399 18.27 -18.72 12.05
C ILE A 399 17.43 -19.89 12.60
N ASP A 400 16.15 -19.64 12.90
CA ASP A 400 15.29 -20.62 13.56
C ASP A 400 14.84 -21.75 12.61
N ASP A 401 14.50 -21.40 11.36
CA ASP A 401 14.00 -22.33 10.36
C ASP A 401 15.11 -23.25 9.83
N ASN A 402 16.39 -22.83 9.92
CA ASN A 402 17.55 -23.58 9.42
C ASN A 402 18.49 -24.08 10.53
N LYS A 403 18.01 -24.20 11.77
CA LYS A 403 18.80 -24.61 12.94
C LYS A 403 19.61 -25.90 12.75
N CYS A 404 19.08 -26.90 12.04
CA CYS A 404 19.78 -28.16 11.78
C CYS A 404 20.99 -27.96 10.87
N ALA A 405 20.85 -27.17 9.80
CA ALA A 405 21.95 -26.88 8.89
C ALA A 405 23.04 -26.07 9.60
N PHE A 406 22.65 -25.08 10.41
CA PHE A 406 23.61 -24.32 11.21
C PHE A 406 24.32 -25.17 12.27
N GLU A 407 23.65 -26.14 12.89
CA GLU A 407 24.26 -27.09 13.81
C GLU A 407 25.35 -27.94 13.12
N GLU A 408 25.09 -28.43 11.91
CA GLU A 408 26.06 -29.23 11.16
C GLU A 408 27.32 -28.43 10.85
N VAL A 409 27.16 -27.19 10.38
CA VAL A 409 28.28 -26.28 10.10
C VAL A 409 29.03 -25.93 11.39
N ALA A 410 28.31 -25.60 12.46
CA ALA A 410 28.90 -25.29 13.76
C ALA A 410 29.69 -26.47 14.32
N THR A 411 29.16 -27.69 14.19
CA THR A 411 29.83 -28.93 14.59
C THR A 411 31.12 -29.14 13.81
N SER A 412 31.06 -29.01 12.48
CA SER A 412 32.22 -29.19 11.60
C SER A 412 33.33 -28.18 11.91
N GLN A 413 32.99 -26.90 12.05
CA GLN A 413 33.96 -25.85 12.37
C GLN A 413 34.52 -26.01 13.78
N ALA A 414 33.68 -26.26 14.78
CA ALA A 414 34.12 -26.45 16.16
C ALA A 414 35.08 -27.64 16.30
N LYS A 415 34.88 -28.73 15.55
CA LYS A 415 35.81 -29.86 15.52
C LYS A 415 37.19 -29.48 14.98
N ARG A 416 37.27 -28.49 14.09
CA ARG A 416 38.54 -28.00 13.54
C ARG A 416 39.30 -27.12 14.53
N TYR A 417 38.60 -26.30 15.31
CA TYR A 417 39.21 -25.39 16.30
C TYR A 417 39.38 -26.00 17.69
N TYR A 418 38.53 -26.97 18.05
CA TYR A 418 38.49 -27.64 19.35
C TYR A 418 38.43 -29.18 19.16
N PRO A 419 39.50 -29.81 18.65
CA PRO A 419 39.49 -31.25 18.33
C PRO A 419 39.16 -32.16 19.53
N GLN A 420 39.45 -31.69 20.74
CA GLN A 420 39.21 -32.38 22.01
C GLN A 420 37.75 -32.50 22.41
N LEU A 421 36.85 -31.68 21.85
CA LEU A 421 35.43 -31.73 22.19
C LEU A 421 34.73 -32.88 21.46
N SER A 422 33.85 -33.60 22.16
CA SER A 422 32.97 -34.55 21.48
C SER A 422 31.91 -33.84 20.65
N GLU A 423 31.47 -34.48 19.58
CA GLU A 423 30.37 -33.95 18.76
C GLU A 423 29.08 -33.76 19.56
N LYS A 424 28.84 -34.65 20.52
CA LYS A 424 27.67 -34.58 21.41
C LYS A 424 27.70 -33.33 22.30
N GLU A 425 28.87 -32.94 22.81
CA GLU A 425 29.03 -31.71 23.61
C GLU A 425 28.80 -30.46 22.76
N ILE A 426 29.41 -30.39 21.57
CA ILE A 426 29.24 -29.26 20.65
C ILE A 426 27.77 -29.06 20.29
N LYS A 427 27.09 -30.13 19.85
CA LYS A 427 25.67 -30.09 19.48
C LYS A 427 24.79 -29.68 20.65
N LYS A 428 25.08 -30.17 21.87
CA LYS A 428 24.32 -29.80 23.07
C LYS A 428 24.44 -28.30 23.37
N GLU A 429 25.68 -27.79 23.47
CA GLU A 429 25.92 -26.37 23.75
C GLU A 429 25.33 -25.46 22.67
N PHE A 430 25.45 -25.85 21.39
CA PHE A 430 24.84 -25.12 20.27
C PHE A 430 23.32 -25.05 20.38
N ARG A 431 22.65 -26.21 20.58
CA ARG A 431 21.19 -26.27 20.73
C ARG A 431 20.69 -25.43 21.89
N GLU A 432 21.40 -25.43 23.03
CA GLU A 432 21.02 -24.61 24.18
C GLU A 432 20.99 -23.10 23.83
N VAL A 433 21.98 -22.60 23.09
CA VAL A 433 22.00 -21.20 22.64
C VAL A 433 20.87 -20.92 21.63
N ILE A 434 20.70 -21.79 20.63
CA ILE A 434 19.66 -21.60 19.61
C ILE A 434 18.26 -21.68 20.21
N GLU A 435 17.98 -22.65 21.09
CA GLU A 435 16.67 -22.75 21.75
C GLU A 435 16.36 -21.52 22.61
N ARG A 436 17.37 -20.97 23.29
CA ARG A 436 17.20 -19.72 24.03
C ARG A 436 16.96 -18.55 23.10
N PHE A 437 17.67 -18.44 21.98
CA PHE A 437 17.39 -17.43 20.96
C PHE A 437 15.93 -17.51 20.48
N SER A 438 15.46 -18.72 20.13
CA SER A 438 14.10 -18.95 19.64
C SER A 438 13.01 -18.64 20.68
N LYS A 439 13.31 -18.77 21.97
CA LYS A 439 12.36 -18.53 23.09
C LYS A 439 12.41 -17.12 23.62
N GLU A 440 13.59 -16.52 23.74
CA GLU A 440 13.82 -15.24 24.42
C GLU A 440 13.96 -14.06 23.44
N VAL A 441 14.50 -14.28 22.24
CA VAL A 441 14.84 -13.17 21.31
C VAL A 441 13.90 -13.11 20.12
N LYS A 442 13.72 -14.21 19.40
CA LYS A 442 12.87 -14.25 18.19
C LYS A 442 11.44 -13.71 18.46
N PRO A 443 10.75 -14.08 19.55
CA PRO A 443 9.39 -13.58 19.79
C PRO A 443 9.37 -12.06 19.99
N VAL A 444 10.39 -11.50 20.64
CA VAL A 444 10.51 -10.05 20.85
C VAL A 444 10.75 -9.33 19.53
N LEU A 445 11.63 -9.85 18.66
CA LEU A 445 11.86 -9.33 17.32
C LEU A 445 10.60 -9.39 16.44
N CYS A 446 9.90 -10.52 16.44
CA CYS A 446 8.65 -10.68 15.69
C CYS A 446 7.55 -9.73 16.20
N ASP A 447 7.43 -9.59 17.52
CA ASP A 447 6.49 -8.64 18.12
C ASP A 447 6.82 -7.20 17.79
N PHE A 448 8.12 -6.88 17.79
CA PHE A 448 8.62 -5.58 17.39
C PHE A 448 8.38 -5.33 15.91
N MET A 449 8.54 -6.30 15.00
CA MET A 449 8.22 -6.13 13.57
C MET A 449 6.71 -5.95 13.31
N ARG A 450 5.87 -6.57 14.15
CA ARG A 450 4.44 -6.27 14.14
C ARG A 450 4.13 -4.84 14.60
N TYR A 451 5.10 -4.00 14.98
CA TYR A 451 4.86 -2.62 15.42
C TYR A 451 4.00 -1.81 14.47
N ALA A 452 4.23 -1.89 13.15
CA ALA A 452 3.36 -1.20 12.19
C ALA A 452 1.92 -1.71 12.33
N ASN A 453 1.73 -3.02 12.44
CA ASN A 453 0.41 -3.60 12.72
C ASN A 453 -0.14 -3.18 14.10
N ARG A 454 0.73 -3.00 15.09
CA ARG A 454 0.34 -2.61 16.44
C ARG A 454 0.04 -1.12 16.61
N ILE A 455 0.57 -0.23 15.75
CA ILE A 455 0.10 1.16 15.71
C ILE A 455 -1.43 1.19 15.55
N SER A 456 -2.04 0.27 14.77
CA SER A 456 -3.51 0.21 14.75
C SER A 456 -4.14 -0.47 15.97
N CYS A 457 -3.45 -1.41 16.61
CA CYS A 457 -3.97 -2.12 17.79
C CYS A 457 -3.91 -1.28 19.06
N ASP A 458 -2.87 -0.44 19.18
CA ASP A 458 -2.54 0.29 20.40
C ASP A 458 -3.15 1.71 20.39
N ILE A 459 -3.46 2.24 19.19
CA ILE A 459 -4.27 3.47 19.07
C ILE A 459 -5.71 3.13 19.44
N LYS A 460 -6.10 3.55 20.64
CA LYS A 460 -7.46 3.39 21.16
C LYS A 460 -8.34 4.54 20.68
N ILE A 461 -9.15 4.27 19.67
CA ILE A 461 -10.23 5.16 19.26
C ILE A 461 -11.45 4.87 20.13
N ASP A 462 -11.99 5.92 20.74
CA ASP A 462 -13.22 5.84 21.51
C ASP A 462 -14.42 5.67 20.57
N ILE A 463 -15.09 4.52 20.65
CA ILE A 463 -16.22 4.16 19.79
C ILE A 463 -17.48 4.98 20.08
N ASP A 464 -17.59 5.58 21.27
CA ASP A 464 -18.72 6.42 21.64
C ASP A 464 -18.49 7.89 21.23
N SER A 465 -17.30 8.20 20.70
CA SER A 465 -16.88 9.56 20.36
C SER A 465 -17.24 10.00 18.94
N PHE A 466 -18.01 9.23 18.18
CA PHE A 466 -18.30 9.55 16.78
C PHE A 466 -19.40 10.62 16.64
N GLU A 467 -19.05 11.75 16.02
CA GLU A 467 -19.97 12.88 15.83
C GLU A 467 -19.83 13.47 14.42
N TYR A 468 -20.92 14.06 13.91
CA TYR A 468 -20.84 14.96 12.77
C TYR A 468 -20.24 16.31 13.22
N ILE A 469 -19.50 16.98 12.33
CA ILE A 469 -18.81 18.27 12.60
C ILE A 469 -19.54 19.50 12.06
#